data_AF-E9GEV0-F1
#
_entry.id   AF-E9GEV0-F1
#
_cell.length_a   1.000
_cell.length_b   1.000
_cell.length_c   1.000
_cell.angle_alpha   90.00
_cell.angle_beta   90.00
_cell.angle_gamma   90.00
#
_symmetry.space_group_name_H-M   'P 1'
#
loop_
_entity.id
_entity.type
_entity.pdbx_description
1 polymer ?
#
loop_
_entity_poly.entity_id
_entity_poly.type
_entity_poly.pdbx_seq_one_letter_code
_entity_poly.pdbx_strand_id
1 'polypeptide(L)'
;MLTTIIATSGYLGRKYMGKDEESKKTIKTGLAVCLNISVSISIVLINKWLYTSVGFPNMTLTLMHFISTFFCLHVCQLLGVFSVKKVPLISMIPLALCFCGFVVLTNLSLENNSVGTYQVAKVMTTPCVLLIQYHYYGKSVNTATLLTVIPIIIGVILNFIYDIKFNLIGTAYAVIGVVVTSFYQVLVGEKQKELQLNSMQLLYYQAPISAIILFFPVLAFEPVLQLVYRSWTLAAIIPVVCSCLIAFAVNLSIYWIIGNTSALTYNMAGHLKFCLTVAAGFFLFQDPLSANQLFGLVLTLAGVVAYSHVRS
;
A
#
# COMPACT_ATOMS: atom_id res chain seq x y z
N MET A 1 -8.16 51.66 -21.97
CA MET A 1 -7.25 51.55 -20.81
C MET A 1 -7.90 50.83 -19.62
N LEU A 2 -9.11 51.22 -19.20
CA LEU A 2 -9.82 50.60 -18.06
C LEU A 2 -10.13 49.08 -18.24
N THR A 3 -10.53 48.67 -19.44
CA THR A 3 -10.88 47.27 -19.77
C THR A 3 -9.69 46.32 -19.69
N THR A 4 -8.49 46.80 -20.04
CA THR A 4 -7.24 46.03 -19.96
C THR A 4 -6.83 45.81 -18.51
N ILE A 5 -6.98 46.82 -17.64
CA ILE A 5 -6.64 46.71 -16.21
C ILE A 5 -7.55 45.71 -15.49
N ILE A 6 -8.85 45.70 -15.81
CA ILE A 6 -9.82 44.74 -15.25
C ILE A 6 -9.52 43.31 -15.73
N ALA A 7 -9.15 43.13 -17.01
CA ALA A 7 -8.76 41.83 -17.56
C ALA A 7 -7.47 41.29 -16.93
N THR A 8 -6.45 42.14 -16.72
CA THR A 8 -5.19 41.76 -16.08
C THR A 8 -5.39 41.46 -14.59
N SER A 9 -6.22 42.23 -13.88
CA SER A 9 -6.58 41.98 -12.48
C SER A 9 -7.33 40.65 -12.30
N GLY A 10 -8.31 40.35 -13.16
CA GLY A 10 -9.05 39.09 -13.15
C GLY A 10 -8.22 37.86 -13.61
N TYR A 11 -7.20 38.06 -14.43
CA TYR A 11 -6.23 37.02 -14.79
C TYR A 11 -5.26 36.72 -13.64
N LEU A 12 -4.71 37.77 -13.01
CA LEU A 12 -3.86 37.63 -11.84
C LEU A 12 -4.62 36.97 -10.69
N GLY A 13 -5.84 37.41 -10.38
CA GLY A 13 -6.69 36.81 -9.34
C GLY A 13 -6.94 35.31 -9.56
N ARG A 14 -7.24 34.90 -10.80
CA ARG A 14 -7.38 33.47 -11.15
C ARG A 14 -6.06 32.69 -11.03
N LYS A 15 -4.93 33.30 -11.40
CA LYS A 15 -3.61 32.69 -11.29
C LYS A 15 -3.18 32.51 -9.82
N TYR A 16 -3.45 33.49 -8.95
CA TYR A 16 -3.17 33.41 -7.52
C TYR A 16 -4.08 32.39 -6.82
N MET A 17 -5.39 32.40 -7.10
CA MET A 17 -6.31 31.38 -6.58
C MET A 17 -5.89 29.95 -6.98
N GLY A 18 -5.48 29.74 -8.24
CA GLY A 18 -5.03 28.43 -8.69
C GLY A 18 -3.78 27.95 -7.95
N LYS A 19 -2.84 28.86 -7.66
CA LYS A 19 -1.61 28.56 -6.92
C LYS A 19 -1.88 28.21 -5.45
N ASP A 20 -2.86 28.87 -4.83
CA ASP A 20 -3.27 28.60 -3.44
C ASP A 20 -4.00 27.26 -3.30
N GLU A 21 -4.86 26.90 -4.27
CA GLU A 21 -5.51 25.58 -4.28
C GLU A 21 -4.52 24.44 -4.50
N GLU A 22 -3.55 24.63 -5.40
CA GLU A 22 -2.49 23.66 -5.66
C GLU A 22 -1.60 23.46 -4.43
N SER A 23 -1.21 24.55 -3.75
CA SER A 23 -0.47 24.51 -2.48
C SER A 23 -1.24 23.75 -1.40
N LYS A 24 -2.54 24.06 -1.21
CA LYS A 24 -3.40 23.35 -0.25
C LYS A 24 -3.51 21.85 -0.57
N LYS A 25 -3.60 21.48 -1.85
CA LYS A 25 -3.66 20.08 -2.29
C LYS A 25 -2.36 19.34 -1.98
N THR A 26 -1.21 19.98 -2.23
CA THR A 26 0.11 19.42 -1.92
C THR A 26 0.30 19.20 -0.42
N ILE A 27 -0.08 20.18 0.42
CA ILE A 27 0.00 20.06 1.88
C ILE A 27 -0.90 18.91 2.38
N LYS A 28 -2.16 18.84 1.92
CA LYS A 28 -3.08 17.74 2.28
C LYS A 28 -2.52 16.38 1.89
N THR A 29 -1.91 16.28 0.71
CA THR A 29 -1.27 15.05 0.23
C THR A 29 -0.09 14.66 1.10
N GLY A 30 0.79 15.60 1.43
CA GLY A 30 1.92 15.38 2.32
C GLY A 30 1.48 14.89 3.70
N LEU A 31 0.48 15.54 4.31
CA LEU A 31 -0.09 15.13 5.59
C LEU A 31 -0.69 13.71 5.53
N ALA A 32 -1.43 13.38 4.47
CA ALA A 32 -1.99 12.04 4.30
C ALA A 32 -0.90 10.98 4.16
N VAL A 33 0.19 11.28 3.45
CA VAL A 33 1.36 10.40 3.34
C VAL A 33 2.04 10.21 4.69
N CYS A 34 2.30 11.28 5.44
CA CYS A 34 2.89 11.21 6.78
C CYS A 34 2.01 10.39 7.76
N LEU A 35 0.69 10.62 7.72
CA LEU A 35 -0.26 9.83 8.49
C LEU A 35 -0.19 8.37 8.08
N ASN A 36 -0.26 8.07 6.77
CA ASN A 36 -0.17 6.71 6.24
C ASN A 36 1.12 6.00 6.68
N ILE A 37 2.27 6.68 6.63
CA ILE A 37 3.55 6.14 7.13
C ILE A 37 3.45 5.81 8.62
N SER A 38 2.97 6.74 9.43
CA SER A 38 2.86 6.57 10.89
C SER A 38 1.95 5.40 11.26
N VAL A 39 0.75 5.33 10.67
CA VAL A 39 -0.19 4.23 10.96
C VAL A 39 0.29 2.90 10.38
N SER A 40 1.01 2.91 9.25
CA SER A 40 1.59 1.69 8.64
C SER A 40 2.74 1.12 9.49
N ILE A 41 3.57 1.97 10.08
CA ILE A 41 4.63 1.51 10.99
C ILE A 41 3.97 0.95 12.26
N SER A 42 2.99 1.68 12.82
CA SER A 42 2.28 1.27 14.03
C SER A 42 1.61 -0.09 13.89
N ILE A 43 0.89 -0.33 12.79
CA ILE A 43 0.22 -1.63 12.55
C ILE A 43 1.23 -2.76 12.39
N VAL A 44 2.37 -2.54 11.73
CA VAL A 44 3.41 -3.57 11.57
C VAL A 44 3.98 -3.98 12.92
N LEU A 45 4.25 -3.01 13.81
CA LEU A 45 4.78 -3.28 15.15
C LEU A 45 3.77 -4.03 16.02
N ILE A 46 2.51 -3.56 16.06
CA ILE A 46 1.45 -4.21 16.86
C ILE A 46 1.18 -5.62 16.33
N ASN A 47 1.07 -5.79 15.00
CA ASN A 47 0.88 -7.11 14.40
C ASN A 47 2.03 -8.05 14.74
N LYS A 48 3.29 -7.61 14.60
CA LYS A 48 4.46 -8.42 14.97
C LYS A 48 4.39 -8.86 16.43
N TRP A 49 4.07 -7.95 17.36
CA TRP A 49 3.93 -8.28 18.77
C TRP A 49 2.79 -9.29 19.04
N LEU A 50 1.63 -9.10 18.39
CA LEU A 50 0.50 -10.03 18.46
C LEU A 50 0.87 -11.43 17.97
N TYR A 51 1.70 -11.53 16.93
CA TYR A 51 2.13 -12.81 16.39
C TYR A 51 3.17 -13.48 17.29
N THR A 52 4.20 -12.75 17.74
CA THR A 52 5.32 -13.35 18.47
C THR A 52 5.06 -13.56 19.95
N SER A 53 4.35 -12.62 20.60
CA SER A 53 4.18 -12.64 22.07
C SER A 53 2.85 -13.26 22.46
N VAL A 54 1.80 -13.05 21.67
CA VAL A 54 0.45 -13.54 21.95
C VAL A 54 0.14 -14.84 21.19
N GLY A 55 0.82 -15.08 20.06
CA GLY A 55 0.54 -16.22 19.18
C GLY A 55 -0.80 -16.06 18.46
N PHE A 56 -1.17 -14.82 18.12
CA PHE A 56 -2.39 -14.54 17.36
C PHE A 56 -2.16 -14.85 15.86
N PRO A 57 -3.05 -15.58 15.16
CA PRO A 57 -2.86 -15.91 13.75
C PRO A 57 -2.98 -14.70 12.81
N ASN A 58 -2.15 -14.67 11.77
CA ASN A 58 -2.01 -13.52 10.87
C ASN A 58 -3.22 -13.32 9.93
N MET A 59 -3.71 -14.40 9.31
CA MET A 59 -4.84 -14.32 8.37
C MET A 59 -6.13 -13.99 9.13
N THR A 60 -6.35 -14.55 10.32
CA THR A 60 -7.49 -14.21 11.18
C THR A 60 -7.43 -12.74 11.61
N LEU A 61 -6.26 -12.23 11.99
CA LEU A 61 -6.12 -10.80 12.32
C LEU A 61 -6.48 -9.91 11.12
N THR A 62 -6.01 -10.28 9.93
CA THR A 62 -6.31 -9.55 8.69
C THR A 62 -7.81 -9.62 8.35
N LEU A 63 -8.46 -10.77 8.54
CA LEU A 63 -9.91 -10.92 8.39
C LEU A 63 -10.66 -9.96 9.32
N MET A 64 -10.28 -9.91 10.61
CA MET A 64 -10.86 -8.99 11.58
C MET A 64 -10.63 -7.51 11.22
N HIS A 65 -9.47 -7.16 10.66
CA HIS A 65 -9.20 -5.82 10.16
C HIS A 65 -10.21 -5.39 9.09
N PHE A 66 -10.59 -6.28 8.17
CA PHE A 66 -11.59 -5.97 7.13
C PHE A 66 -13.01 -5.89 7.65
N ILE A 67 -13.39 -6.80 8.56
CA ILE A 67 -14.69 -6.74 9.25
C ILE A 67 -14.79 -5.41 10.01
N SER A 68 -13.76 -5.04 10.77
CA SER A 68 -13.71 -3.78 11.50
C SER A 68 -13.68 -2.57 10.57
N THR A 69 -12.96 -2.63 9.45
CA THR A 69 -12.92 -1.56 8.44
C THR A 69 -14.32 -1.29 7.88
N PHE A 70 -15.06 -2.36 7.55
CA PHE A 70 -16.44 -2.24 7.10
C PHE A 70 -17.34 -1.64 8.19
N PHE A 71 -17.24 -2.12 9.43
CA PHE A 71 -18.01 -1.58 10.55
C PHE A 71 -17.73 -0.10 10.80
N CYS A 72 -16.45 0.31 10.83
CA CYS A 72 -16.06 1.71 11.00
C CYS A 72 -16.62 2.59 9.88
N LEU A 73 -16.53 2.13 8.62
CA LEU A 73 -17.13 2.86 7.49
C LEU A 73 -18.64 2.92 7.57
N HIS A 74 -19.31 1.86 8.04
CA HIS A 74 -20.75 1.86 8.23
C HIS A 74 -21.16 2.88 9.31
N VAL A 75 -20.41 2.98 10.42
CA VAL A 75 -20.60 4.04 11.41
C VAL A 75 -20.38 5.42 10.79
N CYS A 76 -19.32 5.62 10.00
CA CYS A 76 -19.10 6.89 9.28
C CYS A 76 -20.26 7.23 8.33
N GLN A 77 -20.85 6.24 7.67
CA GLN A 77 -22.04 6.42 6.82
C GLN A 77 -23.25 6.86 7.66
N LEU A 78 -23.51 6.20 8.80
CA LEU A 78 -24.61 6.56 9.69
C LEU A 78 -24.47 7.98 10.27
N LEU A 79 -23.23 8.41 10.50
CA LEU A 79 -22.90 9.78 10.91
C LEU A 79 -22.93 10.81 9.77
N GLY A 80 -23.27 10.40 8.53
CA GLY A 80 -23.38 11.29 7.39
C GLY A 80 -22.04 11.79 6.82
N VAL A 81 -20.91 11.14 7.15
CA VAL A 81 -19.58 11.51 6.64
C VAL A 81 -19.48 11.30 5.12
N PHE A 82 -20.19 10.29 4.60
CA PHE A 82 -20.33 10.04 3.17
C PHE A 82 -21.65 9.33 2.87
N SER A 83 -22.11 9.39 1.63
CA SER A 83 -23.27 8.64 1.14
C SER A 83 -22.83 7.44 0.30
N VAL A 84 -23.57 6.33 0.35
CA VAL A 84 -23.24 5.15 -0.47
C VAL A 84 -23.84 5.31 -1.85
N LYS A 85 -22.99 5.32 -2.88
CA LYS A 85 -23.41 5.27 -4.29
C LYS A 85 -23.57 3.81 -4.71
N LYS A 86 -24.72 3.46 -5.27
CA LYS A 86 -24.99 2.09 -5.77
C LYS A 86 -24.07 1.77 -6.95
N VAL A 87 -23.35 0.65 -6.83
CA VAL A 87 -22.53 0.09 -7.90
C VAL A 87 -22.73 -1.43 -7.96
N PRO A 88 -22.58 -2.07 -9.13
CA PRO A 88 -22.66 -3.52 -9.24
C PRO A 88 -21.51 -4.19 -8.49
N LEU A 89 -21.84 -5.10 -7.57
CA LEU A 89 -20.85 -5.80 -6.73
C LEU A 89 -19.83 -6.59 -7.56
N ILE A 90 -20.23 -7.11 -8.71
CA ILE A 90 -19.33 -7.87 -9.60
C ILE A 90 -18.13 -7.04 -10.06
N SER A 91 -18.30 -5.72 -10.20
CA SER A 91 -17.20 -4.81 -10.56
C SER A 91 -16.17 -4.63 -9.45
N MET A 92 -16.50 -5.02 -8.22
CA MET A 92 -15.61 -4.96 -7.04
C MET A 92 -14.81 -6.25 -6.83
N ILE A 93 -15.25 -7.37 -7.41
CA ILE A 93 -14.62 -8.68 -7.22
C ILE A 93 -13.15 -8.69 -7.64
N PRO A 94 -12.74 -8.13 -8.81
CA PRO A 94 -11.33 -8.13 -9.20
C PRO A 94 -10.45 -7.36 -8.21
N LEU A 95 -10.96 -6.24 -7.68
CA LEU A 95 -10.25 -5.43 -6.69
C LEU A 95 -10.07 -6.20 -5.38
N ALA A 96 -11.14 -6.85 -4.89
CA ALA A 96 -11.10 -7.64 -3.66
C ALA A 96 -10.21 -8.89 -3.80
N LEU A 97 -10.26 -9.59 -4.95
CA LEU A 97 -9.39 -10.73 -5.24
C LEU A 97 -7.91 -10.33 -5.30
N CYS A 98 -7.59 -9.25 -6.02
CA CYS A 98 -6.20 -8.76 -6.08
C CYS A 98 -5.71 -8.36 -4.69
N PHE A 99 -6.56 -7.73 -3.87
CA PHE A 99 -6.21 -7.40 -2.50
C PHE A 99 -5.91 -8.67 -1.65
N CYS A 100 -6.81 -9.65 -1.65
CA CYS A 100 -6.64 -10.88 -0.87
C CYS A 100 -5.42 -11.67 -1.35
N GLY A 101 -5.22 -11.78 -2.68
CA GLY A 101 -4.05 -12.39 -3.28
C GLY A 101 -2.77 -11.68 -2.87
N PHE A 102 -2.75 -10.34 -2.88
CA PHE A 102 -1.63 -9.55 -2.38
C PHE A 102 -1.28 -9.89 -0.92
N VAL A 103 -2.28 -9.89 -0.03
CA VAL A 103 -2.06 -10.20 1.39
C VAL A 103 -1.44 -11.60 1.56
N VAL A 104 -2.06 -12.61 0.94
CA VAL A 104 -1.60 -14.00 1.07
C VAL A 104 -0.20 -14.17 0.50
N LEU A 105 0.03 -13.73 -0.74
CA LEU A 105 1.31 -13.91 -1.42
C LEU A 105 2.44 -13.14 -0.74
N THR A 106 2.18 -11.94 -0.23
CA THR A 106 3.21 -11.18 0.47
C THR A 106 3.54 -11.76 1.84
N ASN A 107 2.55 -12.32 2.56
CA ASN A 107 2.81 -13.04 3.80
C ASN A 107 3.60 -14.34 3.54
N LEU A 108 3.21 -15.14 2.54
CA LEU A 108 3.95 -16.34 2.16
C LEU A 108 5.38 -16.03 1.69
N SER A 109 5.57 -14.92 0.98
CA SER A 109 6.90 -14.45 0.59
C SER A 109 7.76 -14.06 1.80
N LEU A 110 7.18 -13.37 2.79
CA LEU A 110 7.88 -13.00 4.02
C LEU A 110 8.24 -14.21 4.88
N GLU A 111 7.40 -15.24 4.90
CA GLU A 111 7.66 -16.50 5.60
C GLU A 111 8.83 -17.28 4.97
N ASN A 112 8.95 -17.23 3.64
CA ASN A 112 9.91 -18.03 2.88
C ASN A 112 11.21 -17.30 2.55
N ASN A 113 11.25 -15.96 2.61
CA ASN A 113 12.42 -15.13 2.27
C ASN A 113 12.93 -14.35 3.48
N SER A 114 14.17 -13.83 3.37
CA SER A 114 14.67 -12.84 4.30
C SER A 114 13.85 -11.54 4.26
N VAL A 115 13.82 -10.79 5.36
CA VAL A 115 13.14 -9.48 5.44
C VAL A 115 13.72 -8.52 4.39
N GLY A 116 15.05 -8.51 4.20
CA GLY A 116 15.72 -7.70 3.19
C GLY A 116 15.24 -8.00 1.78
N THR A 117 15.27 -9.27 1.36
CA THR A 117 14.84 -9.68 0.02
C THR A 117 13.36 -9.43 -0.21
N TYR A 118 12.50 -9.71 0.78
CA TYR A 118 11.09 -9.36 0.74
C TYR A 118 10.85 -7.86 0.50
N GLN A 119 11.58 -7.02 1.23
CA GLN A 119 11.45 -5.56 1.16
C GLN A 119 11.95 -5.02 -0.19
N VAL A 120 13.10 -5.51 -0.67
CA VAL A 120 13.67 -5.12 -1.97
C VAL A 120 12.76 -5.57 -3.11
N ALA A 121 12.18 -6.78 -3.03
CA ALA A 121 11.25 -7.28 -4.03
C ALA A 121 10.04 -6.35 -4.23
N LYS A 122 9.50 -5.77 -3.16
CA LYS A 122 8.37 -4.83 -3.25
C LYS A 122 8.69 -3.56 -4.01
N VAL A 123 9.97 -3.18 -4.14
CA VAL A 123 10.34 -2.01 -4.95
C VAL A 123 9.96 -2.23 -6.42
N MET A 124 9.89 -3.49 -6.88
CA MET A 124 9.44 -3.86 -8.23
C MET A 124 7.97 -3.54 -8.52
N THR A 125 7.17 -3.22 -7.50
CA THR A 125 5.79 -2.75 -7.70
C THR A 125 5.76 -1.47 -8.54
N THR A 126 6.75 -0.57 -8.43
CA THR A 126 6.80 0.64 -9.28
C THR A 126 6.97 0.35 -10.77
N PRO A 127 7.99 -0.42 -11.24
CA PRO A 127 8.07 -0.83 -12.64
C PRO A 127 6.80 -1.51 -13.12
N CYS A 128 6.24 -2.42 -12.31
CA CYS A 128 5.07 -3.19 -12.70
C CYS A 128 3.82 -2.30 -12.82
N VAL A 129 3.60 -1.35 -11.90
CA VAL A 129 2.52 -0.35 -12.02
C VAL A 129 2.69 0.53 -13.26
N LEU A 130 3.92 0.96 -13.58
CA LEU A 130 4.19 1.72 -14.82
C LEU A 130 3.79 0.93 -16.06
N LEU A 131 4.21 -0.34 -16.13
CA LEU A 131 3.89 -1.22 -17.27
C LEU A 131 2.38 -1.45 -17.40
N ILE A 132 1.67 -1.70 -16.30
CA ILE A 132 0.22 -1.89 -16.30
C ILE A 132 -0.47 -0.61 -16.78
N GLN A 133 -0.07 0.55 -16.26
CA GLN A 133 -0.66 1.84 -16.65
C GLN A 133 -0.42 2.20 -18.11
N TYR A 134 0.77 1.90 -18.63
CA TYR A 134 1.12 2.12 -20.02
C TYR A 134 0.33 1.20 -20.96
N HIS A 135 0.34 -0.12 -20.71
CA HIS A 135 -0.22 -1.09 -21.64
C HIS A 135 -1.75 -1.24 -21.55
N TYR A 136 -2.32 -1.28 -20.35
CA TYR A 136 -3.76 -1.54 -20.15
C TYR A 136 -4.60 -0.27 -20.05
N TYR A 137 -4.01 0.84 -19.62
CA TYR A 137 -4.74 2.11 -19.39
C TYR A 137 -4.28 3.25 -20.30
N GLY A 138 -3.39 2.98 -21.26
CA GLY A 138 -2.95 3.94 -22.28
C GLY A 138 -2.29 5.21 -21.72
N LYS A 139 -1.74 5.17 -20.51
CA LYS A 139 -1.08 6.34 -19.91
C LYS A 139 0.32 6.51 -20.50
N SER A 140 0.62 7.69 -21.01
CA SER A 140 1.96 8.01 -21.51
C SER A 140 2.97 8.02 -20.37
N VAL A 141 4.14 7.45 -20.62
CA VAL A 141 5.28 7.43 -19.71
C VAL A 141 6.43 8.14 -20.41
N ASN A 142 7.01 9.15 -19.76
CA ASN A 142 8.17 9.85 -20.30
C ASN A 142 9.40 8.93 -20.27
N THR A 143 10.25 9.00 -21.30
CA THR A 143 11.52 8.25 -21.39
C THR A 143 12.39 8.49 -20.16
N ALA A 144 12.43 9.73 -19.63
CA ALA A 144 13.16 10.03 -18.40
C ALA A 144 12.66 9.17 -17.22
N THR A 145 11.35 9.00 -17.08
CA THR A 145 10.75 8.14 -16.06
C THR A 145 11.13 6.68 -16.27
N LEU A 146 11.16 6.20 -17.52
CA LEU A 146 11.55 4.82 -17.84
C LEU A 146 13.02 4.54 -17.50
N LEU A 147 13.92 5.49 -17.76
CA LEU A 147 15.35 5.34 -17.44
C LEU A 147 15.61 5.16 -15.94
N THR A 148 14.83 5.81 -15.08
CA THR A 148 14.96 5.67 -13.62
C THR A 148 14.55 4.29 -13.09
N VAL A 149 13.82 3.50 -13.87
CA VAL A 149 13.41 2.14 -13.52
C VAL A 149 14.54 1.12 -13.70
N ILE A 150 15.46 1.36 -14.63
CA ILE A 150 16.60 0.46 -14.92
C ILE A 150 17.43 0.16 -13.66
N PRO A 151 17.94 1.15 -12.90
CA PRO A 151 18.70 0.88 -11.68
C PRO A 151 17.87 0.17 -10.60
N ILE A 152 16.56 0.41 -10.53
CA ILE A 152 15.66 -0.31 -9.61
C ILE A 152 15.69 -1.81 -9.91
N ILE A 153 15.48 -2.19 -11.17
CA ILE A 153 15.44 -3.58 -11.61
C ILE A 153 16.78 -4.28 -11.36
N ILE A 154 17.90 -3.64 -11.75
CA ILE A 154 19.23 -4.22 -11.56
C ILE A 154 19.51 -4.41 -10.06
N GLY A 155 19.22 -3.42 -9.22
CA GLY A 155 19.47 -3.50 -7.79
C GLY A 155 18.65 -4.60 -7.09
N VAL A 156 17.41 -4.84 -7.55
CA VAL A 156 16.57 -5.94 -7.05
C VAL A 156 17.15 -7.29 -7.47
N ILE A 157 17.53 -7.45 -8.75
CA ILE A 157 18.14 -8.69 -9.26
C ILE A 157 19.42 -9.04 -8.47
N LEU A 158 20.29 -8.04 -8.25
CA LEU A 158 21.50 -8.24 -7.45
C LEU A 158 21.19 -8.69 -6.01
N ASN A 159 20.17 -8.09 -5.38
CA ASN A 159 19.76 -8.53 -4.04
C ASN A 159 19.30 -9.98 -3.99
N PHE A 160 18.53 -10.44 -5.00
CA PHE A 160 18.07 -11.83 -5.08
C PHE A 160 19.23 -12.81 -5.35
N ILE A 161 20.15 -12.48 -6.28
CA ILE A 161 21.28 -13.35 -6.64
C ILE A 161 22.21 -13.58 -5.45
N TYR A 162 22.45 -12.53 -4.67
CA TYR A 162 23.39 -12.56 -3.54
C TYR A 162 22.70 -12.77 -2.19
N ASP A 163 21.42 -13.17 -2.18
CA ASP A 163 20.75 -13.55 -0.94
C ASP A 163 21.24 -14.92 -0.47
N ILE A 164 21.93 -14.93 0.68
CA ILE A 164 22.42 -16.14 1.34
C ILE A 164 21.23 -17.06 1.72
N LYS A 165 20.03 -16.50 1.92
CA LYS A 165 18.80 -17.22 2.22
C LYS A 165 17.88 -17.39 1.00
N PHE A 166 18.42 -17.39 -0.21
CA PHE A 166 17.62 -17.53 -1.43
C PHE A 166 16.70 -18.75 -1.38
N ASN A 167 15.40 -18.52 -1.57
CA ASN A 167 14.37 -19.55 -1.63
C ASN A 167 13.58 -19.41 -2.93
N LEU A 168 13.57 -20.45 -3.77
CA LEU A 168 12.88 -20.42 -5.06
C LEU A 168 11.36 -20.28 -4.90
N ILE A 169 10.77 -20.98 -3.93
CA ILE A 169 9.34 -20.91 -3.63
C ILE A 169 8.98 -19.50 -3.10
N GLY A 170 9.79 -18.99 -2.16
CA GLY A 170 9.65 -17.63 -1.65
C GLY A 170 9.79 -16.56 -2.75
N THR A 171 10.69 -16.78 -3.70
CA THR A 171 10.88 -15.91 -4.87
C THR A 171 9.67 -15.94 -5.79
N ALA A 172 9.10 -17.12 -6.05
CA ALA A 172 7.85 -17.23 -6.83
C ALA A 172 6.70 -16.46 -6.16
N TYR A 173 6.51 -16.61 -4.85
CA TYR A 173 5.52 -15.83 -4.10
C TYR A 173 5.80 -14.32 -4.17
N ALA A 174 7.06 -13.91 -4.10
CA ALA A 174 7.45 -12.50 -4.22
C ALA A 174 7.06 -11.93 -5.60
N VAL A 175 7.40 -12.63 -6.69
CA VAL A 175 7.14 -12.19 -8.06
C VAL A 175 5.63 -12.09 -8.32
N ILE A 176 4.87 -13.15 -8.01
CA ILE A 176 3.41 -13.14 -8.18
C ILE A 176 2.80 -12.07 -7.28
N GLY A 177 3.28 -11.95 -6.04
CA GLY A 177 2.85 -10.94 -5.08
C GLY A 177 3.05 -9.52 -5.60
N VAL A 178 4.20 -9.21 -6.21
CA VAL A 178 4.49 -7.91 -6.83
C VAL A 178 3.50 -7.61 -7.95
N VAL A 179 3.24 -8.57 -8.84
CA VAL A 179 2.29 -8.41 -9.95
C VAL A 179 0.89 -8.13 -9.43
N VAL A 180 0.40 -8.96 -8.49
CA VAL A 180 -0.92 -8.81 -7.88
C VAL A 180 -1.05 -7.50 -7.11
N THR A 181 -0.01 -7.08 -6.38
CA THR A 181 0.03 -5.77 -5.69
C THR A 181 -0.10 -4.63 -6.68
N SER A 182 0.59 -4.74 -7.82
CA SER A 182 0.60 -3.70 -8.85
C SER A 182 -0.78 -3.56 -9.51
N PHE A 183 -1.41 -4.68 -9.85
CA PHE A 183 -2.80 -4.68 -10.32
C PHE A 183 -3.75 -4.10 -9.27
N TYR A 184 -3.63 -4.53 -8.02
CA TYR A 184 -4.45 -4.01 -6.92
C TYR A 184 -4.37 -2.48 -6.82
N GLN A 185 -3.16 -1.92 -6.75
CA GLN A 185 -2.98 -0.47 -6.61
C GLN A 185 -3.48 0.31 -7.83
N VAL A 186 -3.29 -0.21 -9.05
CA VAL A 186 -3.86 0.41 -10.26
C VAL A 186 -5.38 0.35 -10.21
N LEU A 187 -5.98 -0.80 -9.88
CA LEU A 187 -7.42 -0.98 -9.77
C LEU A 187 -8.04 -0.06 -8.72
N VAL A 188 -7.39 0.20 -7.58
CA VAL A 188 -7.88 1.18 -6.59
C VAL A 188 -8.09 2.55 -7.25
N GLY A 189 -7.08 3.05 -7.96
CA GLY A 189 -7.16 4.36 -8.61
C GLY A 189 -8.15 4.39 -9.78
N GLU A 190 -8.15 3.35 -10.61
CA GLU A 190 -8.99 3.30 -11.80
C GLU A 190 -10.46 3.04 -11.46
N LYS A 191 -10.78 2.20 -10.45
CA LYS A 191 -12.17 1.98 -10.01
C LYS A 191 -12.77 3.21 -9.33
N GLN A 192 -11.97 4.00 -8.60
CA GLN A 192 -12.45 5.29 -8.10
C GLN A 192 -12.88 6.23 -9.22
N LYS A 193 -12.15 6.24 -10.35
CA LYS A 193 -12.49 7.07 -11.53
C LYS A 193 -13.65 6.49 -12.34
N GLU A 194 -13.56 5.21 -12.70
CA GLU A 194 -14.55 4.47 -13.51
C GLU A 194 -15.94 4.55 -12.90
N LEU A 195 -16.05 4.32 -11.58
CA LEU A 195 -17.32 4.30 -10.87
C LEU A 195 -17.68 5.65 -10.25
N GLN A 196 -16.78 6.63 -10.35
CA GLN A 196 -16.86 7.94 -9.70
C GLN A 196 -17.16 7.79 -8.20
N LEU A 197 -16.37 6.96 -7.53
CA LEU A 197 -16.43 6.72 -6.09
C LEU A 197 -15.29 7.44 -5.39
N ASN A 198 -15.59 7.99 -4.22
CA ASN A 198 -14.54 8.42 -3.30
C ASN A 198 -13.91 7.20 -2.59
N SER A 199 -12.83 7.46 -1.86
CA SER A 199 -12.05 6.42 -1.18
C SER A 199 -12.83 5.64 -0.11
N MET A 200 -13.71 6.31 0.64
CA MET A 200 -14.55 5.66 1.65
C MET A 200 -15.59 4.74 0.99
N GLN A 201 -16.25 5.21 -0.08
CA GLN A 201 -17.24 4.45 -0.82
C GLN A 201 -16.65 3.20 -1.47
N LEU A 202 -15.48 3.32 -2.11
CA LEU A 202 -14.84 2.17 -2.74
C LEU A 202 -14.40 1.14 -1.68
N LEU A 203 -13.82 1.60 -0.58
CA LEU A 203 -13.41 0.72 0.52
C LEU A 203 -14.61 0.06 1.22
N TYR A 204 -15.75 0.75 1.32
CA TYR A 204 -16.99 0.24 1.90
C TYR A 204 -17.50 -1.00 1.15
N TYR A 205 -17.34 -1.04 -0.18
CA TYR A 205 -17.68 -2.22 -0.97
C TYR A 205 -16.59 -3.30 -0.97
N GLN A 206 -15.31 -2.91 -1.02
CA GLN A 206 -14.22 -3.88 -1.08
C GLN A 206 -14.01 -4.63 0.24
N ALA A 207 -14.12 -3.96 1.38
CA ALA A 207 -13.84 -4.55 2.70
C ALA A 207 -14.67 -5.83 3.01
N PRO A 208 -16.01 -5.84 2.90
CA PRO A 208 -16.79 -7.05 3.19
C PRO A 208 -16.54 -8.17 2.17
N ILE A 209 -16.31 -7.84 0.89
CA ILE A 209 -16.00 -8.86 -0.13
C ILE A 209 -14.64 -9.50 0.17
N SER A 210 -13.63 -8.72 0.53
CA SER A 210 -12.32 -9.24 0.94
C SER A 210 -12.38 -10.06 2.22
N ALA A 211 -13.22 -9.68 3.19
CA ALA A 211 -13.46 -10.51 4.37
C ALA A 211 -14.04 -11.89 4.00
N ILE A 212 -15.03 -11.93 3.11
CA ILE A 212 -15.63 -13.19 2.63
C ILE A 212 -14.59 -14.04 1.89
N ILE A 213 -13.78 -13.44 1.02
CA ILE A 213 -12.74 -14.17 0.28
C ILE A 213 -11.66 -14.71 1.24
N LEU A 214 -11.22 -13.93 2.23
CA LEU A 214 -10.22 -14.35 3.23
C LEU A 214 -10.76 -15.37 4.23
N PHE A 215 -12.07 -15.43 4.44
CA PHE A 215 -12.69 -16.40 5.35
C PHE A 215 -12.34 -17.84 4.97
N PHE A 216 -12.32 -18.18 3.68
CA PHE A 216 -12.02 -19.55 3.24
C PHE A 216 -10.55 -19.96 3.50
N PRO A 217 -9.52 -19.17 3.12
CA PRO A 217 -8.15 -19.42 3.53
C PRO A 217 -7.96 -19.48 5.05
N VAL A 218 -8.60 -18.59 5.82
CA VAL A 218 -8.51 -18.61 7.29
C VAL A 218 -9.00 -19.96 7.85
N LEU A 219 -10.14 -20.46 7.35
CA LEU A 219 -10.67 -21.74 7.79
C LEU A 219 -9.80 -22.93 7.37
N ALA A 220 -9.14 -22.84 6.22
CA ALA A 220 -8.31 -23.92 5.68
C ALA A 220 -6.91 -23.99 6.33
N PHE A 221 -6.32 -22.84 6.67
CA PHE A 221 -4.90 -22.75 7.06
C PHE A 221 -4.66 -22.37 8.53
N GLU A 222 -5.67 -21.88 9.26
CA GLU A 222 -5.51 -21.49 10.66
C GLU A 222 -6.45 -22.28 11.59
N PRO A 223 -6.03 -22.57 12.84
CA PRO A 223 -6.82 -23.34 13.80
C PRO A 223 -7.92 -22.47 14.43
N VAL A 224 -8.90 -22.04 13.63
CA VAL A 224 -9.95 -21.09 14.03
C VAL A 224 -10.71 -21.54 15.28
N LEU A 225 -11.05 -22.83 15.38
CA LEU A 225 -11.77 -23.35 16.54
C LEU A 225 -10.96 -23.22 17.83
N GLN A 226 -9.66 -23.51 17.79
CA GLN A 226 -8.78 -23.35 18.95
C GLN A 226 -8.70 -21.88 19.37
N LEU A 227 -8.73 -20.96 18.40
CA LEU A 227 -8.72 -19.52 18.66
C LEU A 227 -9.99 -19.03 19.38
N VAL A 228 -11.15 -19.55 18.98
CA VAL A 228 -12.45 -19.20 19.56
C VAL A 228 -12.58 -19.74 20.99
N TYR A 229 -12.10 -20.95 21.24
CA TYR A 229 -12.13 -21.55 22.58
C TYR A 229 -10.98 -21.10 23.49
N ARG A 230 -9.97 -20.41 22.96
CA ARG A 230 -8.88 -19.86 23.76
C ARG A 230 -9.39 -18.73 24.65
N SER A 231 -9.04 -18.80 25.93
CA SER A 231 -9.30 -17.70 26.87
C SER A 231 -8.33 -16.55 26.60
N TRP A 232 -8.88 -15.42 26.17
CA TRP A 232 -8.09 -14.22 25.86
C TRP A 232 -8.05 -13.25 27.04
N THR A 233 -6.85 -12.81 27.40
CA THR A 233 -6.68 -11.75 28.40
C THR A 233 -6.95 -10.37 27.80
N LEU A 234 -7.33 -9.40 28.63
CA LEU A 234 -7.50 -8.01 28.17
C LEU A 234 -6.21 -7.44 27.55
N ALA A 235 -5.05 -7.87 28.05
CA ALA A 235 -3.75 -7.50 27.49
C ALA A 235 -3.55 -7.99 26.04
N ALA A 236 -4.23 -9.05 25.61
CA ALA A 236 -4.23 -9.51 24.22
C ALA A 236 -5.35 -8.85 23.39
N ILE A 237 -6.54 -8.66 23.97
CA ILE A 237 -7.71 -8.10 23.26
C ILE A 237 -7.49 -6.62 22.91
N ILE A 238 -6.96 -5.82 23.84
CA ILE A 238 -6.78 -4.37 23.62
C ILE A 238 -5.90 -4.11 22.38
N PRO A 239 -4.71 -4.73 22.22
CA PRO A 239 -3.89 -4.53 21.02
C PRO A 239 -4.56 -5.04 19.73
N VAL A 240 -5.37 -6.11 19.79
CA VAL A 240 -6.15 -6.56 18.63
C VAL A 240 -7.14 -5.48 18.21
N VAL A 241 -7.94 -4.94 19.13
CA VAL A 241 -8.91 -3.87 18.82
C VAL A 241 -8.20 -2.61 18.32
N CYS A 242 -7.10 -2.21 18.95
CA CYS A 242 -6.28 -1.08 18.48
C CYS A 242 -5.77 -1.33 17.05
N SER A 243 -5.27 -2.53 16.75
CA SER A 243 -4.80 -2.89 15.40
C SER A 243 -5.93 -2.80 14.36
N CYS A 244 -7.16 -3.18 14.71
CA CYS A 244 -8.33 -3.08 13.84
C CYS A 244 -8.67 -1.62 13.48
N LEU A 245 -8.61 -0.70 14.45
CA LEU A 245 -8.83 0.73 14.22
C LEU A 245 -7.70 1.34 13.37
N ILE A 246 -6.46 0.96 13.64
CA ILE A 246 -5.30 1.40 12.86
C ILE A 246 -5.41 0.84 11.43
N ALA A 247 -5.86 -0.40 11.24
CA ALA A 247 -6.05 -1.01 9.92
C ALA A 247 -7.08 -0.26 9.08
N PHE A 248 -8.18 0.19 9.70
CA PHE A 248 -9.14 1.09 9.05
C PHE A 248 -8.45 2.37 8.56
N ALA A 249 -7.65 3.04 9.41
CA ALA A 249 -6.93 4.25 9.04
C ALA A 249 -5.87 4.01 7.94
N VAL A 250 -5.16 2.87 7.99
CA VAL A 250 -4.20 2.44 6.96
C VAL A 250 -4.93 2.28 5.63
N ASN A 251 -5.96 1.44 5.57
CA ASN A 251 -6.70 1.19 4.33
C ASN A 251 -7.32 2.46 3.77
N LEU A 252 -7.96 3.27 4.60
CA LEU A 252 -8.56 4.53 4.18
C LEU A 252 -7.52 5.50 3.60
N SER A 253 -6.37 5.65 4.27
CA SER A 253 -5.30 6.54 3.79
C SER A 253 -4.66 6.04 2.49
N ILE A 254 -4.52 4.73 2.29
CA ILE A 254 -4.06 4.16 1.01
C ILE A 254 -5.01 4.57 -0.14
N TYR A 255 -6.31 4.33 0.03
CA TYR A 255 -7.30 4.66 -0.99
C TYR A 255 -7.36 6.16 -1.22
N TRP A 256 -7.27 6.96 -0.16
CA TRP A 256 -7.27 8.41 -0.26
C TRP A 256 -6.05 8.93 -1.04
N ILE A 257 -4.84 8.44 -0.74
CA ILE A 257 -3.63 8.85 -1.47
C ILE A 257 -3.75 8.45 -2.94
N ILE A 258 -4.06 7.18 -3.23
CA ILE A 258 -4.14 6.68 -4.62
C ILE A 258 -5.23 7.42 -5.40
N GLY A 259 -6.39 7.65 -4.78
CA GLY A 259 -7.53 8.31 -5.39
C GLY A 259 -7.33 9.79 -5.71
N ASN A 260 -6.65 10.52 -4.81
CA ASN A 260 -6.37 11.96 -5.00
C ASN A 260 -5.08 12.22 -5.79
N THR A 261 -4.21 11.21 -5.91
CA THR A 261 -2.94 11.29 -6.63
C THR A 261 -2.84 10.18 -7.68
N SER A 262 -2.09 9.10 -7.41
CA SER A 262 -1.96 7.92 -8.25
C SER A 262 -1.36 6.74 -7.48
N ALA A 263 -1.49 5.53 -8.03
CA ALA A 263 -0.80 4.33 -7.57
C ALA A 263 0.73 4.52 -7.47
N LEU A 264 1.32 5.26 -8.40
CA LEU A 264 2.76 5.49 -8.43
C LEU A 264 3.21 6.43 -7.29
N THR A 265 2.46 7.50 -7.03
CA THR A 265 2.72 8.39 -5.88
C THR A 265 2.68 7.63 -4.56
N TYR A 266 1.71 6.70 -4.41
CA TYR A 266 1.64 5.82 -3.24
C TYR A 266 2.87 4.90 -3.13
N ASN A 267 3.33 4.30 -4.24
CA ASN A 267 4.56 3.48 -4.22
C ASN A 267 5.79 4.28 -3.77
N MET A 268 5.91 5.54 -4.19
CA MET A 268 7.03 6.38 -3.76
C MET A 268 7.05 6.61 -2.24
N ALA A 269 5.88 6.86 -1.65
CA ALA A 269 5.74 6.89 -0.19
C ALA A 269 6.09 5.54 0.44
N GLY A 270 5.74 4.44 -0.23
CA GLY A 270 6.18 3.08 0.14
C GLY A 270 7.70 2.91 0.14
N HIS A 271 8.40 3.47 -0.84
CA HIS A 271 9.86 3.40 -0.90
C HIS A 271 10.54 4.17 0.23
N LEU A 272 9.95 5.27 0.69
CA LEU A 272 10.44 5.95 1.91
C LEU A 272 10.33 5.04 3.13
N LYS A 273 9.21 4.31 3.28
CA LYS A 273 9.07 3.30 4.35
C LYS A 273 10.12 2.21 4.21
N PHE A 274 10.36 1.73 3.00
CA PHE A 274 11.39 0.75 2.68
C PHE A 274 12.76 1.20 3.20
N CYS A 275 13.21 2.42 2.85
CA CYS A 275 14.47 2.98 3.35
C CYS A 275 14.58 2.94 4.87
N LEU A 276 13.52 3.37 5.57
CA LEU A 276 13.46 3.39 7.03
C LEU A 276 13.51 1.98 7.63
N THR A 277 12.77 1.03 7.04
CA THR A 277 12.76 -0.36 7.52
C THR A 277 14.07 -1.08 7.29
N VAL A 278 14.76 -0.83 6.16
CA VAL A 278 16.07 -1.43 5.89
C VAL A 278 17.13 -0.85 6.83
N ALA A 279 17.12 0.46 7.04
CA ALA A 279 18.02 1.09 8.02
C ALA A 279 17.78 0.53 9.43
N ALA A 280 16.52 0.41 9.86
CA ALA A 280 16.17 -0.21 11.13
C ALA A 280 16.62 -1.68 11.20
N GLY A 281 16.45 -2.45 10.12
CA GLY A 281 16.92 -3.83 9.97
C GLY A 281 18.42 -3.97 10.26
N PHE A 282 19.22 -3.19 9.55
CA PHE A 282 20.67 -3.22 9.65
C PHE A 282 21.17 -2.80 11.05
N PHE A 283 20.68 -1.68 11.58
CA PHE A 283 21.16 -1.17 12.87
C PHE A 283 20.64 -1.95 14.07
N LEU A 284 19.36 -2.35 14.08
CA LEU A 284 18.70 -2.95 15.26
C LEU A 284 18.80 -4.47 15.29
N PHE A 285 18.74 -5.14 14.14
CA PHE A 285 18.67 -6.60 14.08
C PHE A 285 19.99 -7.26 13.66
N GLN A 286 21.02 -6.47 13.32
CA GLN A 286 22.34 -6.95 12.91
C GLN A 286 22.26 -8.01 11.79
N ASP A 287 21.26 -7.87 10.90
CA ASP A 287 21.08 -8.78 9.78
C ASP A 287 22.30 -8.68 8.84
N PRO A 288 23.05 -9.77 8.62
CA PRO A 288 24.27 -9.72 7.82
C PRO A 288 23.90 -9.48 6.35
N LEU A 289 24.28 -8.32 5.82
CA LEU A 289 24.18 -7.99 4.42
C LEU A 289 25.54 -8.22 3.75
N SER A 290 25.56 -9.01 2.68
CA SER A 290 26.78 -9.11 1.86
C SER A 290 27.05 -7.76 1.16
N ALA A 291 28.32 -7.49 0.84
CA ALA A 291 28.70 -6.26 0.13
C ALA A 291 27.93 -6.08 -1.20
N ASN A 292 27.65 -7.20 -1.89
CA ASN A 292 26.90 -7.18 -3.15
C ASN A 292 25.41 -6.86 -2.94
N GLN A 293 24.80 -7.32 -1.85
CA GLN A 293 23.42 -6.94 -1.48
C GLN A 293 23.35 -5.46 -1.10
N LEU A 294 24.35 -4.94 -0.38
CA LEU A 294 24.44 -3.51 -0.07
C LEU A 294 24.55 -2.67 -1.35
N PHE A 295 25.37 -3.10 -2.31
CA PHE A 295 25.47 -2.42 -3.60
C PHE A 295 24.13 -2.45 -4.37
N GLY A 296 23.47 -3.61 -4.43
CA GLY A 296 22.13 -3.73 -5.03
C GLY A 296 21.11 -2.81 -4.36
N LEU A 297 21.14 -2.73 -3.03
CA LEU A 297 20.26 -1.84 -2.26
C LEU A 297 20.50 -0.36 -2.61
N VAL A 298 21.77 0.08 -2.63
CA VAL A 298 22.14 1.45 -2.99
C VAL A 298 21.67 1.78 -4.40
N LEU A 299 21.84 0.86 -5.35
CA LEU A 299 21.38 1.06 -6.73
C LEU A 299 19.85 1.18 -6.81
N THR A 300 19.12 0.33 -6.10
CA THR A 300 17.66 0.42 -5.99
C THR A 300 17.22 1.76 -5.42
N LEU A 301 17.86 2.23 -4.34
CA LEU A 301 17.57 3.52 -3.71
C LEU A 301 17.89 4.69 -4.64
N ALA A 302 19.00 4.66 -5.35
CA ALA A 302 19.36 5.68 -6.34
C ALA A 302 18.29 5.78 -7.45
N GLY A 303 17.79 4.64 -7.93
CA GLY A 303 16.69 4.61 -8.90
C GLY A 303 15.40 5.21 -8.38
N VAL A 304 15.03 4.91 -7.13
CA VAL A 304 13.86 5.51 -6.45
C VAL A 304 14.01 7.03 -6.31
N VAL A 305 15.18 7.51 -5.91
CA VAL A 305 15.45 8.96 -5.75
C VAL A 305 15.40 9.66 -7.12
N ALA A 306 16.03 9.08 -8.14
CA ALA A 306 16.00 9.61 -9.50
C ALA A 306 14.56 9.65 -10.06
N TYR A 307 13.78 8.59 -9.85
CA TYR A 307 12.37 8.54 -10.22
C TYR A 307 11.58 9.67 -9.54
N SER A 308 11.90 9.95 -8.27
CA SER A 308 11.24 11.00 -7.51
C SER A 308 11.51 12.39 -8.05
N HIS A 309 12.77 12.67 -8.41
CA HIS A 309 13.16 13.94 -9.00
C HIS A 309 12.60 14.15 -10.41
N VAL A 310 12.49 13.09 -11.23
CA VAL A 310 11.95 13.21 -12.60
C VAL A 310 10.44 13.48 -12.60
N ARG A 311 9.74 13.07 -11.54
CA ARG A 311 8.29 13.16 -11.44
C ARG A 311 7.81 14.41 -10.70
N SER A 312 8.61 14.95 -9.78
CA SER A 312 8.37 16.21 -9.07
C SER A 312 8.44 17.41 -10.01
#